data_AF-A0A6J4JCY1-F1
#
_entry.id   AF-A0A6J4JCY1-F1
#
_cell.length_a   1.000
_cell.length_b   1.000
_cell.length_c   1.000
_cell.angle_alpha   90.00
_cell.angle_beta   90.00
_cell.angle_gamma   90.00
#
_symmetry.space_group_name_H-M   'P 1'
#
loop_
_entity.id
_entity.type
_entity.pdbx_description
1 polymer ?
#
loop_
_entity_poly.entity_id
_entity_poly.type
_entity_poly.pdbx_seq_one_letter_code
_entity_poly.pdbx_strand_id
1 'polypeptide(L)'
;MNTYALCGHMALRVGAMEGDVMRPARDGEIERMRKRLAEALTEGASGFSTGLWYKPNMHAPTDEVIAVAEPLRAAGGIYVTHMRDEADRVCASIEETLKIGKRVGVPVWISHHKCSMPENYGRSAQTLALIEAAAAMQEVAFDMYPYPAGSTVLMPDRLREECRVIVTWSVPHPEMAGKDLAEVARGWNTDIRSAAERLTPAGAVTFQMDEEDVRRIMAHPLSVIGSDGIPHDAHPHPRLWGTFPRVLGLYSRQLGLLDLETAIHKMTGRTAALFGMEDRGVLRPGAYADLVLFDPHRVIDRATFEDPIQPSEGIEEVWTNGVPTWRGDSGLTGERPGRLIRRHRSA
;
A
#
# COMPACT_ATOMS: atom_id res chain seq x y z
N MET A 1 -17.16 5.02 -4.62
CA MET A 1 -15.81 5.43 -5.05
C MET A 1 -15.45 4.80 -6.38
N ASN A 2 -14.58 5.44 -7.15
CA ASN A 2 -13.98 4.84 -8.35
C ASN A 2 -12.97 3.75 -7.97
N THR A 3 -12.65 2.86 -8.91
CA THR A 3 -11.76 1.71 -8.68
C THR A 3 -10.66 1.68 -9.73
N TYR A 4 -9.39 1.59 -9.32
CA TYR A 4 -8.25 1.32 -10.18
C TYR A 4 -7.71 -0.08 -9.84
N ALA A 5 -7.65 -0.97 -10.82
CA ALA A 5 -7.34 -2.39 -10.57
C ALA A 5 -5.98 -2.79 -11.14
N LEU A 6 -5.26 -3.62 -10.39
CA LEU A 6 -4.00 -4.26 -10.80
C LEU A 6 -4.20 -5.78 -10.79
N CYS A 7 -3.47 -6.49 -11.65
CA CYS A 7 -3.40 -7.95 -11.60
C CYS A 7 -2.25 -8.38 -10.68
N GLY A 8 -2.54 -9.15 -9.63
CA GLY A 8 -1.55 -9.55 -8.63
C GLY A 8 -0.80 -10.83 -9.02
N HIS A 9 0.53 -10.79 -8.95
CA HIS A 9 1.44 -11.92 -9.22
C HIS A 9 1.15 -13.15 -8.36
N MET A 10 0.76 -12.96 -7.10
CA MET A 10 0.41 -14.06 -6.20
C MET A 10 -0.72 -14.92 -6.74
N ALA A 11 -1.81 -14.28 -7.23
CA ALA A 11 -2.93 -15.00 -7.82
C ALA A 11 -2.52 -15.71 -9.12
N LEU A 12 -1.67 -15.06 -9.92
CA LEU A 12 -1.11 -15.68 -11.14
C LEU A 12 -0.27 -16.92 -10.81
N ARG A 13 0.63 -16.85 -9.82
CA ARG A 13 1.46 -17.97 -9.39
C ARG A 13 0.62 -19.11 -8.84
N VAL A 14 -0.31 -18.83 -7.93
CA VAL A 14 -1.19 -19.86 -7.34
C VAL A 14 -1.98 -20.60 -8.44
N GLY A 15 -2.55 -19.86 -9.40
CA GLY A 15 -3.31 -20.46 -10.50
C GLY A 15 -2.43 -21.21 -11.50
N ALA A 16 -1.32 -20.61 -11.94
CA ALA A 16 -0.46 -21.20 -12.95
C ALA A 16 0.35 -22.39 -12.43
N MET A 17 0.77 -22.37 -11.16
CA MET A 17 1.60 -23.40 -10.54
C MET A 17 0.78 -24.43 -9.75
N GLU A 18 -0.56 -24.39 -9.87
CA GLU A 18 -1.48 -25.32 -9.20
C GLU A 18 -1.26 -25.39 -7.68
N GLY A 19 -0.92 -24.24 -7.08
CA GLY A 19 -0.63 -24.09 -5.65
C GLY A 19 0.80 -24.44 -5.22
N ASP A 20 1.64 -25.03 -6.08
CA ASP A 20 3.04 -25.37 -5.77
C ASP A 20 3.98 -24.15 -5.89
N VAL A 21 3.75 -23.17 -5.03
CA VAL A 21 4.36 -21.83 -5.09
C VAL A 21 5.69 -21.70 -4.32
N MET A 22 6.17 -22.76 -3.68
CA MET A 22 7.39 -22.76 -2.85
C MET A 22 8.68 -23.03 -3.64
N ARG A 23 8.67 -22.73 -4.94
CA ARG A 23 9.80 -22.89 -5.88
C ARG A 23 9.73 -21.85 -7.00
N PRO A 24 10.80 -21.65 -7.79
CA PRO A 24 10.68 -20.89 -9.04
C PRO A 24 9.65 -21.50 -10.00
N ALA A 25 8.97 -20.64 -10.77
CA ALA A 25 8.08 -21.10 -11.84
C ALA A 25 8.90 -21.67 -13.02
N ARG A 26 8.37 -22.70 -13.65
CA ARG A 26 8.91 -23.28 -14.90
C ARG A 26 8.42 -22.47 -16.09
N ASP A 27 9.09 -22.57 -17.24
CA ASP A 27 8.77 -21.80 -18.45
C ASP A 27 7.28 -21.89 -18.85
N GLY A 28 6.68 -23.08 -18.80
CA GLY A 28 5.26 -23.26 -19.10
C GLY A 28 4.30 -22.61 -18.08
N GLU A 29 4.72 -22.47 -16.82
CA GLU A 29 3.97 -21.74 -15.79
C GLU A 29 4.10 -20.24 -15.98
N ILE A 30 5.31 -19.76 -16.31
CA ILE A 30 5.57 -18.37 -16.65
C ILE A 30 4.70 -17.94 -17.84
N GLU A 31 4.63 -18.77 -18.88
CA GLU A 31 3.80 -18.47 -20.05
C GLU A 31 2.31 -18.40 -19.70
N ARG A 32 1.81 -19.30 -18.82
CA ARG A 32 0.43 -19.22 -18.33
C ARG A 32 0.17 -17.92 -17.56
N MET A 33 1.09 -17.52 -16.68
CA MET A 33 0.98 -16.26 -15.93
C MET A 33 0.98 -15.06 -16.87
N ARG A 34 1.91 -15.04 -17.84
CA ARG A 34 2.04 -13.98 -18.85
C ARG A 34 0.77 -13.83 -19.68
N LYS A 35 0.22 -14.94 -20.17
CA LYS A 35 -1.05 -14.95 -20.92
C LYS A 35 -2.21 -14.43 -20.07
N ARG A 36 -2.34 -14.90 -18.82
CA ARG A 36 -3.41 -14.44 -17.93
C ARG A 36 -3.27 -12.96 -17.57
N LEU A 37 -2.05 -12.44 -17.42
CA LEU A 37 -1.81 -11.00 -17.25
C LEU A 37 -2.27 -10.22 -18.49
N ALA A 38 -1.92 -10.67 -19.70
CA ALA A 38 -2.35 -10.02 -20.94
C ALA A 38 -3.88 -9.97 -21.09
N GLU A 39 -4.57 -11.05 -20.73
CA GLU A 39 -6.04 -11.11 -20.66
C GLU A 39 -6.58 -10.09 -19.65
N ALA A 40 -6.03 -10.06 -18.43
CA ALA A 40 -6.46 -9.12 -17.39
C ALA A 40 -6.29 -7.65 -17.81
N LEU A 41 -5.20 -7.32 -18.51
CA LEU A 41 -4.97 -5.97 -19.04
C LEU A 41 -6.04 -5.60 -20.10
N THR A 42 -6.43 -6.56 -20.95
CA THR A 42 -7.51 -6.37 -21.94
C THR A 42 -8.89 -6.21 -21.26
N GLU A 43 -9.12 -6.92 -20.16
CA GLU A 43 -10.33 -6.84 -19.33
C GLU A 43 -10.44 -5.48 -18.58
N GLY A 44 -9.32 -4.77 -18.39
CA GLY A 44 -9.27 -3.43 -17.82
C GLY A 44 -8.37 -3.27 -16.60
N ALA A 45 -7.55 -4.26 -16.25
CA ALA A 45 -6.46 -4.06 -15.31
C ALA A 45 -5.50 -3.00 -15.88
N SER A 46 -5.03 -2.11 -15.02
CA SER A 46 -4.16 -1.00 -15.42
C SER A 46 -2.68 -1.24 -15.12
N GLY A 47 -2.35 -2.44 -14.65
CA GLY A 47 -0.99 -2.82 -14.33
C GLY A 47 -0.90 -4.17 -13.64
N PHE A 48 0.31 -4.46 -13.17
CA PHE A 48 0.71 -5.70 -12.53
C PHE A 48 1.33 -5.38 -11.18
N SER A 49 0.94 -6.12 -10.14
CA SER A 49 1.51 -5.97 -8.81
C SER A 49 2.22 -7.21 -8.31
N THR A 50 3.32 -7.02 -7.57
CA THR A 50 4.01 -8.11 -6.87
C THR A 50 4.05 -7.86 -5.36
N GLY A 51 4.13 -8.95 -4.60
CA GLY A 51 4.48 -8.91 -3.18
C GLY A 51 5.55 -9.93 -2.90
N LEU A 52 6.81 -9.57 -3.19
CA LEU A 52 7.94 -10.50 -3.27
C LEU A 52 8.45 -10.95 -1.89
N TRP A 53 8.02 -10.29 -0.82
CA TRP A 53 8.25 -10.72 0.56
C TRP A 53 7.45 -11.97 0.94
N TYR A 54 6.24 -12.13 0.41
CA TYR A 54 5.29 -13.14 0.88
C TYR A 54 5.60 -14.53 0.34
N LYS A 55 5.35 -15.57 1.15
CA LYS A 55 5.63 -16.99 0.83
C LYS A 55 5.23 -17.42 -0.59
N PRO A 56 4.04 -17.08 -1.11
CA PRO A 56 3.68 -17.47 -2.48
C PRO A 56 4.55 -16.89 -3.60
N ASN A 57 5.22 -15.76 -3.37
CA ASN A 57 6.05 -15.08 -4.37
C ASN A 57 7.54 -15.05 -4.02
N MET A 58 7.93 -15.38 -2.78
CA MET A 58 9.30 -15.16 -2.30
C MET A 58 10.35 -15.96 -3.07
N HIS A 59 9.94 -17.07 -3.70
CA HIS A 59 10.80 -17.91 -4.54
C HIS A 59 10.82 -17.48 -6.01
N ALA A 60 10.08 -16.45 -6.42
CA ALA A 60 10.13 -15.91 -7.77
C ALA A 60 11.47 -15.21 -8.01
N PRO A 61 12.32 -15.69 -8.92
CA PRO A 61 13.51 -14.94 -9.32
C PRO A 61 13.12 -13.68 -10.09
N THR A 62 14.00 -12.69 -10.11
CA THR A 62 13.76 -11.43 -10.83
C THR A 62 13.39 -11.65 -12.30
N ASP A 63 14.01 -12.63 -12.96
CA ASP A 63 13.75 -12.94 -14.38
C ASP A 63 12.35 -13.53 -14.61
N GLU A 64 11.78 -14.25 -13.63
CA GLU A 64 10.37 -14.66 -13.68
C GLU A 64 9.45 -13.45 -13.68
N VAL A 65 9.69 -12.49 -12.78
CA VAL A 65 8.88 -11.27 -12.66
C VAL A 65 8.96 -10.46 -13.95
N ILE A 66 10.16 -10.32 -14.53
CA ILE A 66 10.36 -9.65 -15.82
C ILE A 66 9.56 -10.34 -16.93
N ALA A 67 9.67 -11.67 -17.06
CA ALA A 67 9.00 -12.43 -18.11
C ALA A 67 7.46 -12.36 -17.99
N VAL A 68 6.92 -12.46 -16.77
CA VAL A 68 5.47 -12.32 -16.54
C VAL A 68 5.00 -10.90 -16.86
N ALA A 69 5.79 -9.88 -16.55
CA ALA A 69 5.44 -8.47 -16.71
C ALA A 69 5.55 -7.93 -18.16
N GLU A 70 6.12 -8.68 -19.10
CA GLU A 70 6.28 -8.26 -20.51
C GLU A 70 5.03 -7.63 -21.16
N PRO A 71 3.79 -8.15 -20.95
CA PRO A 71 2.59 -7.60 -21.56
C PRO A 71 2.28 -6.15 -21.18
N LEU A 72 2.82 -5.66 -20.06
CA LEU A 72 2.57 -4.29 -19.57
C LEU A 72 2.98 -3.24 -20.59
N ARG A 73 4.10 -3.44 -21.29
CA ARG A 73 4.63 -2.44 -22.23
C ARG A 73 3.65 -2.17 -23.38
N ALA A 74 3.12 -3.24 -23.98
CA ALA A 74 2.15 -3.10 -25.06
C ALA A 74 0.82 -2.52 -24.58
N ALA A 75 0.43 -2.79 -23.33
CA ALA A 75 -0.80 -2.28 -22.72
C ALA A 75 -0.67 -0.87 -22.12
N GLY A 76 0.54 -0.27 -22.09
CA GLY A 76 0.80 1.00 -21.40
C GLY A 76 0.61 0.92 -19.88
N GLY A 77 0.70 -0.29 -19.30
CA GLY A 77 0.47 -0.57 -17.88
C GLY A 77 1.64 -0.14 -16.98
N ILE A 78 1.44 -0.27 -15.67
CA ILE A 78 2.46 0.01 -14.64
C ILE A 78 2.84 -1.24 -13.85
N TYR A 79 4.07 -1.25 -13.34
CA TYR A 79 4.53 -2.24 -12.37
C TYR A 79 4.49 -1.66 -10.95
N VAL A 80 3.76 -2.31 -10.05
CA VAL A 80 3.61 -1.91 -8.64
C VAL A 80 4.17 -3.01 -7.74
N THR A 81 4.88 -2.68 -6.67
CA THR A 81 5.52 -3.72 -5.87
C THR A 81 5.58 -3.42 -4.38
N HIS A 82 5.10 -4.39 -3.59
CA HIS A 82 5.67 -4.65 -2.28
C HIS A 82 7.00 -5.39 -2.52
N MET A 83 8.09 -4.68 -2.24
CA MET A 83 9.44 -5.11 -2.57
C MET A 83 9.85 -6.38 -1.82
N ARG A 84 10.94 -7.03 -2.25
CA ARG A 84 11.37 -8.32 -1.68
C ARG A 84 11.77 -8.25 -0.21
N ASP A 85 12.32 -7.12 0.22
CA ASP A 85 12.75 -6.86 1.58
C ASP A 85 12.70 -5.35 1.84
N GLU A 86 12.11 -4.95 2.97
CA GLU A 86 11.97 -3.55 3.40
C GLU A 86 12.85 -3.24 4.62
N ALA A 87 13.76 -4.15 4.99
CA ALA A 87 14.64 -4.07 6.16
C ALA A 87 16.12 -4.04 5.69
N ASP A 88 16.93 -5.03 6.08
CA ASP A 88 18.37 -5.03 5.85
C ASP A 88 18.75 -4.89 4.38
N ARG A 89 17.96 -5.48 3.48
CA ARG A 89 18.20 -5.51 2.04
C ARG A 89 17.38 -4.49 1.27
N VAL A 90 16.78 -3.49 1.94
CA VAL A 90 15.90 -2.49 1.30
C VAL A 90 16.50 -1.82 0.07
N CYS A 91 17.78 -1.42 0.08
CA CYS A 91 18.43 -0.83 -1.09
C CYS A 91 18.54 -1.81 -2.26
N ALA A 92 18.91 -3.07 -2.00
CA ALA A 92 18.98 -4.11 -3.02
C ALA A 92 17.59 -4.44 -3.60
N SER A 93 16.54 -4.37 -2.77
CA SER A 93 15.16 -4.54 -3.22
C SER A 93 14.68 -3.39 -4.11
N ILE A 94 15.12 -2.15 -3.83
CA ILE A 94 14.89 -1.01 -4.71
C ILE A 94 15.63 -1.23 -6.03
N GLU A 95 16.90 -1.63 -6.01
CA GLU A 95 17.67 -1.93 -7.23
C GLU A 95 17.02 -3.04 -8.07
N GLU A 96 16.52 -4.11 -7.45
CA GLU A 96 15.75 -5.16 -8.13
C GLU A 96 14.50 -4.58 -8.80
N THR A 97 13.74 -3.77 -8.06
CA THR A 97 12.51 -3.12 -8.53
C THR A 97 12.78 -2.21 -9.74
N LEU A 98 13.83 -1.40 -9.66
CA LEU A 98 14.29 -0.53 -10.73
C LEU A 98 14.81 -1.31 -11.94
N LYS A 99 15.48 -2.44 -11.73
CA LYS A 99 15.93 -3.35 -12.80
C LYS A 99 14.74 -3.93 -13.55
N ILE A 100 13.70 -4.39 -12.83
CA ILE A 100 12.49 -4.94 -13.44
C ILE A 100 11.82 -3.88 -14.33
N GLY A 101 11.58 -2.68 -13.79
CA GLY A 101 11.00 -1.56 -14.54
C GLY A 101 11.73 -1.25 -15.84
N LYS A 102 13.05 -1.10 -15.75
CA LYS A 102 13.91 -0.83 -16.92
C LYS A 102 13.90 -1.96 -17.95
N ARG A 103 13.91 -3.22 -17.51
CA ARG A 103 13.94 -4.39 -18.40
C ARG A 103 12.61 -4.62 -19.12
N VAL A 104 11.49 -4.36 -18.44
CA VAL A 104 10.15 -4.43 -19.03
C VAL A 104 9.87 -3.18 -19.88
N GLY A 105 10.43 -2.03 -19.49
CA GLY A 105 10.24 -0.74 -20.17
C GLY A 105 8.94 -0.06 -19.76
N VAL A 106 8.61 -0.07 -18.46
CA VAL A 106 7.38 0.52 -17.91
C VAL A 106 7.64 1.31 -16.63
N PRO A 107 6.76 2.25 -16.26
CA PRO A 107 6.85 2.95 -14.98
C PRO A 107 6.76 2.00 -13.78
N VAL A 108 7.46 2.35 -12.72
CA VAL A 108 7.53 1.56 -11.48
C VAL A 108 6.95 2.32 -10.31
N TRP A 109 6.27 1.58 -9.45
CA TRP A 109 5.69 2.08 -8.23
C TRP A 109 6.10 1.22 -7.03
N ILE A 110 6.84 1.80 -6.10
CA ILE A 110 7.19 1.14 -4.84
C ILE A 110 6.05 1.39 -3.85
N SER A 111 5.35 0.33 -3.47
CA SER A 111 4.29 0.40 -2.47
C SER A 111 4.86 0.68 -1.09
N HIS A 112 4.12 1.47 -0.30
CA HIS A 112 4.28 1.70 1.13
C HIS A 112 5.75 1.77 1.59
N HIS A 113 6.54 2.61 0.93
CA HIS A 113 7.99 2.67 1.15
C HIS A 113 8.32 2.94 2.62
N LYS A 114 9.27 2.17 3.15
CA LYS A 114 9.68 2.21 4.57
C LYS A 114 11.09 1.63 4.76
N CYS A 115 11.64 1.81 5.95
CA CYS A 115 12.79 1.08 6.46
C CYS A 115 12.36 0.38 7.75
N SER A 116 12.22 -0.94 7.70
CA SER A 116 11.68 -1.76 8.79
C SER A 116 12.78 -2.29 9.70
N MET A 117 12.44 -2.48 10.97
CA MET A 117 13.29 -2.93 12.08
C MET A 117 14.25 -1.86 12.61
N PRO A 118 14.52 -1.84 13.94
CA PRO A 118 15.30 -0.77 14.58
C PRO A 118 16.70 -0.54 13.98
N GLU A 119 17.38 -1.61 13.57
CA GLU A 119 18.70 -1.53 12.92
C GLU A 119 18.70 -0.76 11.59
N ASN A 120 17.52 -0.52 11.00
CA ASN A 120 17.36 0.19 9.73
C ASN A 120 16.80 1.60 9.87
N TYR A 121 16.55 2.09 11.08
CA TYR A 121 16.05 3.45 11.30
C TYR A 121 17.06 4.50 10.79
N GLY A 122 16.55 5.52 10.11
CA GLY A 122 17.35 6.55 9.45
C GLY A 122 17.81 6.18 8.04
N ARG A 123 17.73 4.90 7.64
CA ARG A 123 18.13 4.47 6.28
C ARG A 123 17.22 5.00 5.19
N SER A 124 16.08 5.63 5.53
CA SER A 124 15.29 6.33 4.53
C SER A 124 16.07 7.44 3.82
N ALA A 125 17.10 8.03 4.45
CA ALA A 125 18.00 8.97 3.77
C ALA A 125 18.75 8.31 2.59
N GLN A 126 19.18 7.06 2.75
CA GLN A 126 19.88 6.30 1.71
C GLN A 126 18.91 5.86 0.61
N THR A 127 17.74 5.34 0.99
CA THR A 127 16.76 4.81 0.03
C THR A 127 16.12 5.91 -0.81
N LEU A 128 15.82 7.06 -0.21
CA LEU A 128 15.28 8.22 -0.93
C LEU A 128 16.29 8.77 -1.93
N ALA A 129 17.57 8.90 -1.56
CA ALA A 129 18.62 9.31 -2.48
C ALA A 129 18.77 8.34 -3.67
N LEU A 130 18.65 7.03 -3.43
CA LEU A 130 18.66 6.01 -4.49
C LEU A 130 17.45 6.15 -5.43
N ILE A 131 16.24 6.32 -4.89
CA ILE A 131 15.02 6.49 -5.68
C ILE A 131 15.07 7.79 -6.49
N GLU A 132 15.54 8.89 -5.89
CA GLU A 132 15.69 10.19 -6.55
C GLU A 132 16.68 10.12 -7.71
N ALA A 133 17.84 9.49 -7.51
CA ALA A 133 18.81 9.28 -8.60
C ALA A 133 18.20 8.43 -9.73
N ALA A 134 17.39 7.42 -9.40
CA ALA A 134 16.70 6.60 -10.40
C ALA A 134 15.60 7.35 -11.15
N ALA A 135 14.90 8.28 -10.50
CA ALA A 135 13.85 9.11 -11.10
C ALA A 135 14.36 10.03 -12.21
N ALA A 136 15.66 10.34 -12.24
CA ALA A 136 16.30 11.05 -13.34
C ALA A 136 16.48 10.19 -14.61
N MET A 137 16.35 8.86 -14.51
CA MET A 137 16.66 7.91 -15.59
C MET A 137 15.46 7.05 -16.03
N GLN A 138 14.47 6.86 -15.16
CA GLN A 138 13.25 6.14 -15.46
C GLN A 138 12.09 6.65 -14.59
N GLU A 139 10.86 6.41 -15.04
CA GLU A 139 9.67 6.74 -14.25
C GLU A 139 9.57 5.83 -13.03
N VAL A 140 9.82 6.39 -11.84
CA VAL A 140 9.63 5.74 -10.55
C VAL A 140 8.90 6.67 -9.59
N ALA A 141 7.99 6.10 -8.83
CA ALA A 141 7.33 6.77 -7.72
C ALA A 141 7.11 5.78 -6.56
N PHE A 142 6.69 6.30 -5.43
CA PHE A 142 6.35 5.49 -4.26
C PHE A 142 5.24 6.13 -3.44
N ASP A 143 4.48 5.29 -2.77
CA ASP A 143 3.50 5.71 -1.76
C ASP A 143 3.95 5.38 -0.35
N MET A 144 3.28 5.98 0.63
CA MET A 144 3.46 5.70 2.05
C MET A 144 2.14 5.95 2.81
N TYR A 145 2.02 5.34 4.00
CA TYR A 145 0.97 5.66 4.98
C TYR A 145 1.57 6.36 6.21
N PRO A 146 0.83 7.30 6.83
CA PRO A 146 1.35 8.25 7.83
C PRO A 146 1.47 7.67 9.26
N TYR A 147 1.99 6.44 9.40
CA TYR A 147 2.08 5.72 10.67
C TYR A 147 3.40 4.95 10.80
N PRO A 148 3.98 4.83 12.01
CA PRO A 148 5.19 4.05 12.29
C PRO A 148 4.93 2.55 12.56
N ALA A 149 3.77 2.02 12.15
CA ALA A 149 3.45 0.60 12.24
C ALA A 149 2.93 0.05 10.90
N GLY A 150 3.32 -1.18 10.57
CA GLY A 150 2.79 -1.91 9.41
C GLY A 150 1.65 -2.85 9.82
N SER A 151 0.90 -3.38 8.85
CA SER A 151 -0.13 -4.39 9.10
C SER A 151 -0.13 -5.43 7.99
N THR A 152 -0.15 -6.72 8.34
CA THR A 152 -0.24 -7.85 7.39
C THR A 152 -0.57 -9.15 8.13
N VAL A 153 -0.50 -10.30 7.45
CA VAL A 153 -0.63 -11.63 8.07
C VAL A 153 0.41 -11.85 9.17
N LEU A 154 0.01 -12.49 10.26
CA LEU A 154 0.93 -12.88 11.33
C LEU A 154 1.91 -13.94 10.82
N MET A 155 3.20 -13.68 10.97
CA MET A 155 4.29 -14.56 10.52
C MET A 155 5.19 -14.90 11.71
N PRO A 156 4.95 -16.02 12.43
CA PRO A 156 5.71 -16.39 13.62
C PRO A 156 7.23 -16.46 13.37
N ASP A 157 7.64 -16.86 12.15
CA ASP A 157 9.05 -16.93 11.75
C ASP A 157 9.74 -15.57 11.61
N ARG A 158 8.98 -14.47 11.57
CA ARG A 158 9.46 -13.10 11.34
C ARG A 158 9.32 -12.19 12.56
N LEU A 159 8.85 -12.71 13.69
CA LEU A 159 8.69 -11.92 14.92
C LEU A 159 10.05 -11.56 15.53
N ARG A 160 10.10 -10.36 16.12
CA ARG A 160 11.22 -9.81 16.87
C ARG A 160 10.70 -9.35 18.22
N GLU A 161 11.34 -9.75 19.30
CA GLU A 161 10.86 -9.48 20.67
C GLU A 161 10.80 -7.98 20.99
N GLU A 162 11.70 -7.19 20.41
CA GLU A 162 11.74 -5.73 20.55
C GLU A 162 10.62 -4.99 19.81
N CYS A 163 9.93 -5.66 18.86
CA CYS A 163 8.85 -5.06 18.08
C CYS A 163 7.49 -5.39 18.71
N ARG A 164 6.76 -4.37 19.16
CA ARG A 164 5.38 -4.53 19.64
C ARG A 164 4.49 -5.07 18.53
N VAL A 165 3.61 -6.01 18.87
CA VAL A 165 2.66 -6.62 17.94
C VAL A 165 1.24 -6.62 18.54
N ILE A 166 0.27 -6.15 17.77
CA ILE A 166 -1.16 -6.26 18.08
C ILE A 166 -1.78 -7.28 17.11
N VAL A 167 -2.54 -8.24 17.62
CA VAL A 167 -3.27 -9.22 16.81
C VAL A 167 -4.48 -8.53 16.17
N THR A 168 -4.62 -8.54 14.85
CA THR A 168 -5.77 -7.87 14.17
C THR A 168 -6.95 -8.82 13.95
N TRP A 169 -6.67 -10.10 13.77
CA TRP A 169 -7.64 -11.19 13.74
C TRP A 169 -6.91 -12.52 13.95
N SER A 170 -7.66 -13.55 14.33
CA SER A 170 -7.20 -14.94 14.34
C SER A 170 -8.38 -15.84 14.04
N VAL A 171 -8.18 -16.83 13.15
CA VAL A 171 -9.21 -17.85 12.87
C VAL A 171 -9.41 -18.79 14.07
N PRO A 172 -8.36 -19.40 14.65
CA PRO A 172 -8.55 -20.29 15.81
C PRO A 172 -8.94 -19.56 17.09
N HIS A 173 -8.58 -18.26 17.22
CA HIS A 173 -8.76 -17.48 18.46
C HIS A 173 -9.29 -16.06 18.19
N PRO A 174 -10.50 -15.90 17.64
CA PRO A 174 -11.06 -14.58 17.29
C PRO A 174 -11.16 -13.62 18.49
N GLU A 175 -11.26 -14.15 19.71
CA GLU A 175 -11.27 -13.40 20.97
C GLU A 175 -9.94 -12.68 21.29
N MET A 176 -8.90 -12.90 20.48
CA MET A 176 -7.59 -12.28 20.64
C MET A 176 -7.39 -11.05 19.75
N ALA A 177 -8.34 -10.72 18.86
CA ALA A 177 -8.29 -9.48 18.09
C ALA A 177 -8.20 -8.25 19.01
N GLY A 178 -7.32 -7.31 18.67
CA GLY A 178 -7.03 -6.09 19.42
C GLY A 178 -6.07 -6.25 20.60
N LYS A 179 -5.68 -7.49 20.97
CA LYS A 179 -4.77 -7.73 22.08
C LYS A 179 -3.31 -7.65 21.67
N ASP A 180 -2.47 -7.21 22.61
CA ASP A 180 -1.02 -7.25 22.46
C ASP A 180 -0.53 -8.70 22.51
N LEU A 181 0.29 -9.11 21.54
CA LEU A 181 0.75 -10.49 21.42
C LEU A 181 1.59 -10.92 22.63
N ALA A 182 2.34 -10.00 23.26
CA ALA A 182 3.09 -10.32 24.47
C ALA A 182 2.18 -10.57 25.67
N GLU A 183 1.02 -9.90 25.74
CA GLU A 183 -0.01 -10.17 26.75
C GLU A 183 -0.70 -11.52 26.52
N VAL A 184 -1.01 -11.84 25.26
CA VAL A 184 -1.56 -13.15 24.88
C VAL A 184 -0.61 -14.28 25.28
N ALA A 185 0.68 -14.14 24.96
CA ALA A 185 1.71 -15.11 25.31
C ALA A 185 1.83 -15.32 26.84
N ARG A 186 1.87 -14.22 27.61
CA ARG A 186 1.85 -14.27 29.08
C ARG A 186 0.60 -14.97 29.61
N GLY A 187 -0.58 -14.63 29.10
CA GLY A 187 -1.86 -15.23 29.51
C GLY A 187 -1.95 -16.72 29.20
N TRP A 188 -1.27 -17.19 28.15
CA TRP A 188 -1.20 -18.60 27.77
C TRP A 188 -0.01 -19.36 28.38
N ASN A 189 0.77 -18.70 29.23
CA ASN A 189 1.99 -19.25 29.83
C ASN A 189 2.94 -19.87 28.78
N THR A 190 3.18 -19.13 27.70
CA THR A 190 4.02 -19.55 26.56
C THR A 190 4.84 -18.36 26.05
N ASP A 191 5.85 -18.61 25.22
CA ASP A 191 6.60 -17.55 24.56
C ASP A 191 5.81 -16.93 23.37
N ILE A 192 6.25 -15.75 22.90
CA ILE A 192 5.60 -14.99 21.84
C ILE A 192 5.47 -15.80 20.53
N ARG A 193 6.49 -16.59 20.17
CA ARG A 193 6.49 -17.37 18.93
C ARG A 193 5.48 -18.51 19.01
N SER A 194 5.50 -19.27 20.09
CA SER A 194 4.54 -20.34 20.34
C SER A 194 3.10 -19.81 20.42
N ALA A 195 2.87 -18.63 20.99
CA ALA A 195 1.55 -17.98 20.96
C ALA A 195 1.14 -17.64 19.52
N ALA A 196 2.04 -17.03 18.74
CA ALA A 196 1.77 -16.68 17.35
C ALA A 196 1.48 -17.90 16.46
N GLU A 197 2.17 -19.02 16.69
CA GLU A 197 1.91 -20.29 16.01
C GLU A 197 0.50 -20.80 16.29
N ARG A 198 0.04 -20.74 17.56
CA ARG A 198 -1.33 -21.11 17.95
C ARG A 198 -2.40 -20.17 17.37
N LEU A 199 -2.07 -18.89 17.17
CA LEU A 199 -2.98 -17.90 16.57
C LEU A 199 -3.15 -18.07 15.05
N THR A 200 -2.19 -18.70 14.37
CA THR A 200 -2.15 -18.74 12.90
C THR A 200 -3.23 -19.70 12.34
N PRO A 201 -3.96 -19.33 11.25
CA PRO A 201 -3.86 -18.09 10.49
C PRO A 201 -4.47 -16.89 11.23
N ALA A 202 -3.71 -15.79 11.22
CA ALA A 202 -4.00 -14.54 11.92
C ALA A 202 -3.43 -13.34 11.14
N GLY A 203 -3.84 -12.14 11.53
CA GLY A 203 -3.27 -10.86 11.11
C GLY A 203 -2.61 -10.13 12.29
N ALA A 204 -1.75 -9.18 11.98
CA ALA A 204 -0.98 -8.43 12.95
C ALA A 204 -0.68 -7.00 12.48
N VAL A 205 -0.69 -6.07 13.45
CA VAL A 205 0.00 -4.78 13.37
C VAL A 205 1.35 -4.93 14.04
N THR A 206 2.43 -4.51 13.37
CA THR A 206 3.79 -4.56 13.90
C THR A 206 4.40 -3.16 13.94
N PHE A 207 4.83 -2.72 15.12
CA PHE A 207 5.51 -1.44 15.34
C PHE A 207 6.99 -1.60 15.02
N GLN A 208 7.34 -1.39 13.75
CA GLN A 208 8.66 -1.70 13.22
C GLN A 208 9.28 -0.57 12.41
N MET A 209 8.74 0.65 12.50
CA MET A 209 9.25 1.82 11.78
C MET A 209 9.49 2.98 12.75
N ASP A 210 10.38 3.88 12.34
CA ASP A 210 10.67 5.11 13.06
C ASP A 210 9.87 6.30 12.50
N GLU A 211 9.37 7.14 13.40
CA GLU A 211 8.54 8.30 13.04
C GLU A 211 9.33 9.36 12.22
N GLU A 212 10.63 9.52 12.45
CA GLU A 212 11.44 10.45 11.67
C GLU A 212 11.68 9.95 10.24
N ASP A 213 11.78 8.64 10.04
CA ASP A 213 11.75 8.04 8.70
C ASP A 213 10.40 8.25 8.01
N VAL A 214 9.28 8.04 8.71
CA VAL A 214 7.92 8.28 8.18
C VAL A 214 7.79 9.73 7.71
N ARG A 215 8.23 10.70 8.51
CA ARG A 215 8.21 12.13 8.17
C ARG A 215 9.09 12.45 6.96
N ARG A 216 10.32 11.92 6.93
CA ARG A 216 11.27 12.15 5.83
C ARG A 216 10.75 11.59 4.51
N ILE A 217 10.19 10.39 4.54
CA ILE A 217 9.57 9.74 3.37
C ILE A 217 8.37 10.55 2.89
N MET A 218 7.48 10.99 3.80
CA MET A 218 6.30 11.80 3.45
C MET A 218 6.67 13.15 2.82
N ALA A 219 7.66 13.84 3.41
CA ALA A 219 8.13 15.14 2.96
C ALA A 219 8.79 15.08 1.57
N HIS A 220 9.34 13.92 1.19
CA HIS A 220 10.05 13.77 -0.07
C HIS A 220 9.17 14.11 -1.29
N PRO A 221 9.65 14.88 -2.28
CA PRO A 221 8.83 15.31 -3.42
C PRO A 221 8.21 14.15 -4.21
N LEU A 222 8.90 12.99 -4.28
CA LEU A 222 8.40 11.82 -5.00
C LEU A 222 7.27 11.05 -4.30
N SER A 223 7.08 11.25 -3.00
CA SER A 223 6.08 10.52 -2.21
C SER A 223 4.66 10.96 -2.53
N VAL A 224 3.74 10.00 -2.58
CA VAL A 224 2.29 10.19 -2.50
C VAL A 224 1.68 9.39 -1.33
N ILE A 225 0.41 9.63 -1.05
CA ILE A 225 -0.28 9.02 0.09
C ILE A 225 -1.11 7.81 -0.34
N GLY A 226 -0.89 6.67 0.31
CA GLY A 226 -1.67 5.43 0.17
C GLY A 226 -1.98 4.86 1.53
N SER A 227 -3.22 4.44 1.80
CA SER A 227 -3.63 4.01 3.15
C SER A 227 -3.13 2.63 3.55
N ASP A 228 -2.99 1.72 2.58
CA ASP A 228 -2.72 0.30 2.82
C ASP A 228 -3.73 -0.33 3.81
N GLY A 229 -4.96 0.19 3.88
CA GLY A 229 -6.00 -0.31 4.78
C GLY A 229 -6.40 -1.76 4.44
N ILE A 230 -6.51 -2.61 5.46
CA ILE A 230 -6.98 -4.00 5.33
C ILE A 230 -8.42 -4.07 5.87
N PRO A 231 -9.44 -4.00 5.01
CA PRO A 231 -10.83 -3.77 5.46
C PRO A 231 -11.50 -4.99 6.09
N HIS A 232 -10.88 -6.18 6.02
CA HIS A 232 -11.45 -7.42 6.54
C HIS A 232 -10.95 -7.79 7.95
N ASP A 233 -10.00 -7.03 8.50
CA ASP A 233 -9.46 -7.27 9.84
C ASP A 233 -10.52 -6.94 10.91
N ALA A 234 -10.64 -7.78 11.95
CA ALA A 234 -11.57 -7.56 13.05
C ALA A 234 -11.18 -6.34 13.90
N HIS A 235 -9.88 -6.16 14.13
CA HIS A 235 -9.27 -4.99 14.76
C HIS A 235 -8.21 -4.41 13.83
N PRO A 236 -8.61 -3.61 12.81
CA PRO A 236 -7.70 -3.17 11.76
C PRO A 236 -6.66 -2.18 12.28
N HIS A 237 -5.61 -1.95 11.48
CA HIS A 237 -4.74 -0.79 11.70
C HIS A 237 -5.52 0.52 11.45
N PRO A 238 -5.36 1.59 12.28
CA PRO A 238 -6.05 2.88 12.10
C PRO A 238 -5.83 3.58 10.76
N ARG A 239 -4.83 3.16 9.97
CA ARG A 239 -4.56 3.68 8.63
C ARG A 239 -5.73 3.46 7.68
N LEU A 240 -6.57 2.46 7.94
CA LEU A 240 -7.81 2.20 7.20
C LEU A 240 -8.79 3.38 7.28
N TRP A 241 -8.87 4.07 8.42
CA TRP A 241 -9.87 5.11 8.69
C TRP A 241 -9.29 6.53 8.80
N GLY A 242 -7.99 6.65 9.07
CA GLY A 242 -7.35 7.92 9.41
C GLY A 242 -6.34 8.46 8.39
N THR A 243 -5.90 7.69 7.40
CA THR A 243 -4.71 8.07 6.58
C THR A 243 -4.75 9.50 6.03
N PHE A 244 -5.77 9.85 5.24
CA PHE A 244 -5.77 11.15 4.55
C PHE A 244 -6.01 12.32 5.52
N PRO A 245 -6.99 12.24 6.46
CA PRO A 245 -7.19 13.29 7.47
C PRO A 245 -6.01 13.43 8.44
N ARG A 246 -5.24 12.38 8.71
CA ARG A 246 -3.98 12.46 9.47
C ARG A 246 -2.94 13.30 8.75
N VAL A 247 -2.78 13.13 7.44
CA VAL A 247 -1.84 13.95 6.64
C VAL A 247 -2.27 15.42 6.66
N LEU A 248 -3.56 15.71 6.44
CA LEU A 248 -4.08 17.08 6.41
C LEU A 248 -4.05 17.75 7.79
N GLY A 249 -4.47 17.03 8.83
CA GLY A 249 -4.63 17.56 10.18
C GLY A 249 -3.34 17.55 11.00
N LEU A 250 -2.72 16.39 11.17
CA LEU A 250 -1.51 16.26 11.98
C LEU A 250 -0.29 16.78 11.21
N TYR A 251 0.01 16.21 10.06
CA TYR A 251 1.28 16.49 9.38
C TYR A 251 1.31 17.86 8.70
N SER A 252 0.22 18.29 8.06
CA SER A 252 0.16 19.61 7.44
C SER A 252 -0.18 20.71 8.44
N ARG A 253 -1.37 20.70 9.05
CA ARG A 253 -1.80 21.80 9.94
C ARG A 253 -1.02 21.88 11.26
N GLN A 254 -0.88 20.77 12.01
CA GLN A 254 -0.32 20.83 13.37
C GLN A 254 1.20 20.85 13.41
N LEU A 255 1.84 20.00 12.59
CA LEU A 255 3.29 19.87 12.56
C LEU A 255 3.97 20.79 11.52
N GLY A 256 3.23 21.29 10.53
CA GLY A 256 3.80 22.13 9.47
C GLY A 256 4.82 21.38 8.60
N LEU A 257 4.76 20.05 8.52
CA LEU A 257 5.69 19.24 7.72
C LEU A 257 5.50 19.48 6.22
N LEU A 258 4.26 19.74 5.82
CA LEU A 258 3.85 20.05 4.45
C LEU A 258 2.90 21.24 4.50
N ASP A 259 2.99 22.16 3.53
CA ASP A 259 1.86 23.06 3.27
C ASP A 259 0.62 22.26 2.79
N LEU A 260 -0.55 22.87 2.94
CA LEU A 260 -1.82 22.18 2.71
C LEU A 260 -1.98 21.80 1.23
N GLU A 261 -1.56 22.68 0.34
CA GLU A 261 -1.61 22.51 -1.11
C GLU A 261 -0.75 21.32 -1.56
N THR A 262 0.46 21.17 -1.01
CA THR A 262 1.36 20.05 -1.26
C THR A 262 0.78 18.76 -0.71
N ALA A 263 0.22 18.78 0.51
CA ALA A 263 -0.47 17.63 1.08
C ALA A 263 -1.63 17.17 0.18
N ILE A 264 -2.49 18.10 -0.26
CA ILE A 264 -3.59 17.83 -1.20
C ILE A 264 -3.03 17.28 -2.52
N HIS A 265 -2.00 17.90 -3.10
CA HIS A 265 -1.45 17.50 -4.39
C HIS A 265 -0.90 16.06 -4.36
N LYS A 266 -0.24 15.67 -3.25
CA LYS A 266 0.27 14.30 -2.99
C LYS A 266 -0.82 13.23 -2.87
N MET A 267 -2.09 13.61 -2.70
CA MET A 267 -3.23 12.68 -2.65
C MET A 267 -4.27 12.92 -3.75
N THR A 268 -3.98 13.83 -4.70
CA THR A 268 -4.87 14.17 -5.82
C THR A 268 -4.11 14.22 -7.14
N GLY A 269 -3.67 15.40 -7.58
CA GLY A 269 -3.12 15.64 -8.92
C GLY A 269 -1.85 14.84 -9.19
N ARG A 270 -0.96 14.72 -8.19
CA ARG A 270 0.27 13.92 -8.33
C ARG A 270 -0.07 12.45 -8.54
N THR A 271 -0.96 11.91 -7.71
CA THR A 271 -1.41 10.51 -7.80
C THR A 271 -2.09 10.26 -9.15
N ALA A 272 -3.02 11.12 -9.56
CA ALA A 272 -3.72 11.00 -10.83
C ALA A 272 -2.74 11.02 -12.03
N ALA A 273 -1.77 11.94 -12.05
CA ALA A 273 -0.77 12.02 -13.11
C ALA A 273 0.11 10.75 -13.20
N LEU A 274 0.56 10.24 -12.05
CA LEU A 274 1.41 9.07 -12.02
C LEU A 274 0.67 7.80 -12.44
N PHE A 275 -0.57 7.63 -11.98
CA PHE A 275 -1.42 6.48 -12.35
C PHE A 275 -2.10 6.64 -13.72
N GLY A 276 -2.00 7.79 -14.37
CA GLY A 276 -2.62 8.03 -15.68
C GLY A 276 -4.15 8.04 -15.58
N MET A 277 -4.66 8.68 -14.53
CA MET A 277 -6.09 8.90 -14.33
C MET A 277 -6.49 10.22 -14.99
N GLU A 278 -6.72 10.18 -16.31
CA GLU A 278 -7.08 11.37 -17.09
C GLU A 278 -8.34 12.07 -16.53
N ASP A 279 -8.32 13.40 -16.56
CA ASP A 279 -9.41 14.26 -16.09
C ASP A 279 -9.82 14.04 -14.63
N ARG A 280 -8.93 13.51 -13.79
CA ARG A 280 -9.12 13.32 -12.33
C ARG A 280 -7.98 13.92 -11.52
N GLY A 281 -8.21 14.11 -10.21
CA GLY A 281 -7.23 14.66 -9.28
C GLY A 281 -6.96 16.16 -9.42
N VAL A 282 -7.74 16.87 -10.23
CA VAL A 282 -7.63 18.32 -10.46
C VAL A 282 -9.00 18.99 -10.46
N LEU A 283 -9.06 20.24 -10.00
CA LEU A 283 -10.26 21.08 -10.09
C LEU A 283 -10.17 21.97 -11.33
N ARG A 284 -10.84 21.54 -12.41
CA ARG A 284 -10.81 22.23 -13.72
C ARG A 284 -12.12 21.97 -14.48
N PRO A 285 -12.66 22.95 -15.23
CA PRO A 285 -13.76 22.69 -16.15
C PRO A 285 -13.45 21.51 -17.10
N GLY A 286 -14.41 20.59 -17.23
CA GLY A 286 -14.28 19.36 -18.03
C GLY A 286 -13.73 18.15 -17.28
N ALA A 287 -13.10 18.33 -16.11
CA ALA A 287 -12.66 17.21 -15.27
C ALA A 287 -13.85 16.51 -14.59
N TYR A 288 -13.66 15.26 -14.16
CA TYR A 288 -14.64 14.55 -13.34
C TYR A 288 -14.84 15.23 -11.98
N ALA A 289 -16.08 15.33 -11.53
CA ALA A 289 -16.44 15.89 -10.23
C ALA A 289 -16.23 14.87 -9.09
N ASP A 290 -14.99 14.43 -8.91
CA ASP A 290 -14.53 13.75 -7.69
C ASP A 290 -14.02 14.82 -6.71
N LEU A 291 -14.83 15.16 -5.72
CA LEU A 291 -14.61 16.33 -4.85
C LEU A 291 -14.66 15.94 -3.38
N VAL A 292 -13.93 16.68 -2.55
CA VAL A 292 -14.03 16.61 -1.09
C VAL A 292 -14.14 18.03 -0.57
N LEU A 293 -15.16 18.29 0.25
CA LEU A 293 -15.29 19.50 1.05
C LEU A 293 -14.87 19.14 2.48
N PHE A 294 -13.88 19.86 3.01
CA PHE A 294 -13.39 19.66 4.36
C PHE A 294 -13.05 21.00 5.01
N ASP A 295 -13.16 21.07 6.34
CA ASP A 295 -12.73 22.22 7.13
C ASP A 295 -11.23 22.10 7.42
N PRO A 296 -10.38 22.99 6.86
CA PRO A 296 -8.93 22.92 7.05
C PRO A 296 -8.51 23.12 8.51
N HIS A 297 -9.32 23.80 9.34
CA HIS A 297 -9.03 24.04 10.75
C HIS A 297 -9.42 22.86 11.65
N ARG A 298 -10.31 21.98 11.19
CA ARG A 298 -10.82 20.85 11.99
C ARG A 298 -10.39 19.48 11.51
N VAL A 299 -10.08 19.32 10.21
CA VAL A 299 -9.76 18.00 9.62
C VAL A 299 -8.70 17.26 10.43
N ILE A 300 -8.98 16.04 10.88
CA ILE A 300 -8.04 15.20 11.66
C ILE A 300 -8.50 13.74 11.66
N ASP A 301 -7.56 12.80 11.77
CA ASP A 301 -7.86 11.42 12.09
C ASP A 301 -8.33 11.26 13.53
N ARG A 302 -9.34 10.41 13.74
CA ARG A 302 -9.78 9.99 15.08
C ARG A 302 -9.43 8.54 15.39
N ALA A 303 -9.17 7.73 14.36
CA ALA A 303 -8.78 6.33 14.50
C ALA A 303 -7.42 6.20 15.21
N THR A 304 -7.39 5.39 16.27
CA THR A 304 -6.20 5.08 17.06
C THR A 304 -5.87 3.59 16.97
N PHE A 305 -4.76 3.13 17.56
CA PHE A 305 -4.48 1.69 17.59
C PHE A 305 -5.44 0.95 18.53
N GLU A 306 -5.93 1.64 19.56
CA GLU A 306 -6.87 1.14 20.56
C GLU A 306 -8.31 1.13 20.03
N ASP A 307 -8.70 2.16 19.28
CA ASP A 307 -10.00 2.26 18.62
C ASP A 307 -9.83 2.65 17.13
N PRO A 308 -9.63 1.65 16.25
CA PRO A 308 -9.17 1.88 14.88
C PRO A 308 -10.28 2.18 13.87
N ILE A 309 -11.56 2.10 14.27
CA ILE A 309 -12.73 2.26 13.39
C ILE A 309 -13.49 3.56 13.75
N GLN A 310 -12.76 4.62 14.06
CA GLN A 310 -13.36 5.93 14.29
C GLN A 310 -13.39 6.76 12.99
N PRO A 311 -14.56 7.29 12.60
CA PRO A 311 -14.64 8.27 11.51
C PRO A 311 -13.77 9.49 11.79
N SER A 312 -13.10 9.98 10.76
CA SER A 312 -12.33 11.22 10.84
C SER A 312 -13.24 12.43 11.03
N GLU A 313 -12.71 13.50 11.63
CA GLU A 313 -13.44 14.77 11.76
C GLU A 313 -13.10 15.74 10.62
N GLY A 314 -14.01 16.67 10.33
CA GLY A 314 -13.79 17.81 9.45
C GLY A 314 -13.97 17.52 7.96
N ILE A 315 -14.42 16.31 7.60
CA ILE A 315 -14.87 15.97 6.25
C ILE A 315 -16.38 16.25 6.16
N GLU A 316 -16.74 17.32 5.45
CA GLU A 316 -18.12 17.80 5.36
C GLU A 316 -18.89 17.07 4.26
N GLU A 317 -18.31 16.89 3.07
CA GLU A 317 -18.96 16.18 1.97
C GLU A 317 -17.94 15.53 1.03
N VAL A 318 -18.31 14.40 0.42
CA VAL A 318 -17.51 13.73 -0.61
C VAL A 318 -18.39 13.42 -1.81
N TRP A 319 -17.96 13.82 -3.00
CA TRP A 319 -18.61 13.53 -4.26
C TRP A 319 -17.75 12.59 -5.09
N THR A 320 -18.39 11.64 -5.75
CA THR A 320 -17.75 10.79 -6.76
C THR A 320 -18.52 10.96 -8.07
N ASN A 321 -17.85 11.34 -9.15
CA ASN A 321 -18.48 11.63 -10.45
C ASN A 321 -19.71 12.57 -10.34
N GLY A 322 -19.64 13.57 -9.46
CA GLY A 322 -20.69 14.59 -9.26
C GLY A 322 -21.83 14.17 -8.34
N VAL A 323 -21.84 12.93 -7.84
CA VAL A 323 -22.88 12.42 -6.93
C VAL A 323 -22.36 12.40 -5.49
N PRO A 324 -23.06 12.99 -4.51
CA PRO A 324 -22.68 12.93 -3.10
C PRO A 324 -22.68 11.49 -2.58
N THR A 325 -21.57 11.06 -2.01
CA THR A 325 -21.35 9.71 -1.45
C THR A 325 -21.18 9.69 0.07
N TRP A 326 -20.82 10.83 0.66
CA TRP A 326 -20.68 11.04 2.10
C TRP A 326 -21.13 12.45 2.46
N ARG A 327 -21.78 12.59 3.61
CA ARG A 327 -22.08 13.87 4.26
C ARG A 327 -21.68 13.80 5.74
N GLY A 328 -21.07 14.83 6.28
CA GLY A 328 -20.55 14.86 7.65
C GLY A 328 -21.64 14.75 8.72
N ASP A 329 -22.87 15.14 8.41
CA ASP A 329 -24.04 15.07 9.30
C ASP A 329 -24.77 13.72 9.26
N SER A 330 -24.86 13.07 8.10
CA SER A 330 -25.65 11.85 7.89
C SER A 330 -24.83 10.60 7.55
N GLY A 331 -23.52 10.73 7.31
CA GLY A 331 -22.63 9.65 6.88
C GLY A 331 -22.79 9.25 5.41
N LEU A 332 -22.66 7.95 5.14
CA LEU A 332 -22.77 7.39 3.78
C LEU A 332 -24.17 7.61 3.20
N THR A 333 -24.24 8.09 1.95
CA THR A 333 -25.52 8.35 1.27
C THR A 333 -26.17 7.09 0.66
N GLY A 334 -25.39 6.02 0.50
CA GLY A 334 -25.80 4.79 -0.20
C GLY A 334 -25.55 4.81 -1.72
N GLU A 335 -25.26 5.98 -2.29
CA GLU A 335 -24.97 6.15 -3.71
C GLU A 335 -23.66 5.46 -4.13
N ARG A 336 -23.67 4.82 -5.31
CA ARG A 336 -22.52 4.09 -5.86
C ARG A 336 -22.15 4.55 -7.28
N PRO A 337 -21.86 5.85 -7.49
CA PRO A 337 -21.56 6.41 -8.81
C PRO A 337 -20.16 6.02 -9.34
N GLY A 338 -19.45 5.13 -8.63
CA GLY A 338 -18.08 4.75 -8.92
C GLY A 338 -17.91 4.06 -10.26
N ARG A 339 -16.76 4.28 -10.90
CA ARG A 339 -16.40 3.65 -12.18
C ARG A 339 -15.06 2.93 -12.06
N LEU A 340 -14.89 1.90 -12.89
CA LEU A 340 -13.56 1.35 -13.15
C LEU A 340 -12.75 2.40 -13.92
N ILE A 341 -11.63 2.82 -13.34
CA ILE A 341 -10.64 3.70 -13.97
C ILE A 341 -9.62 2.80 -14.65
N ARG A 342 -9.41 3.08 -15.93
CA ARG A 342 -8.31 2.50 -16.70
C ARG A 342 -7.21 3.53 -16.84
N ARG A 343 -5.96 3.08 -16.81
CA ARG A 343 -4.83 3.93 -17.14
C ARG A 343 -4.93 4.37 -18.59
N HIS A 344 -5.00 5.67 -18.79
CA HIS A 344 -4.89 6.31 -20.09
C HIS A 344 -3.76 7.34 -19.99
N ARG A 345 -2.81 7.26 -20.91
CA ARG A 345 -1.88 8.37 -21.14
C ARG A 345 -2.01 8.74 -22.60
N SER A 346 -2.63 9.89 -22.83
CA SER A 346 -2.44 10.65 -24.05
C SER A 346 -0.94 10.76 -24.31
N ALA A 347 -0.51 10.27 -25.48
CA ALA A 347 0.90 10.19 -25.90
C ALA A 347 1.57 11.57 -26.00
#